data_AF-A0A7J8DEU3-F1
#
_entry.id   AF-A0A7J8DEU3-F1
#
_cell.length_a   1.000
_cell.length_b   1.000
_cell.length_c   1.000
_cell.angle_alpha   90.00
_cell.angle_beta   90.00
_cell.angle_gamma   90.00
#
_symmetry.space_group_name_H-M   'P 1'
#
loop_
_entity.id
_entity.type
_entity.pdbx_description
1 polymer ?
#
loop_
_entity_poly.entity_id
_entity_poly.type
_entity_poly.pdbx_seq_one_letter_code
_entity_poly.pdbx_strand_id
1 'polypeptide(L)'
;MRGFLNVNVSEVSFDEIHQLFSKDLDIEPGGHWRPKDCKPRWKVAVLIPFRNRHEHLPIFFLHLIPMLQKQRLEFAFYVIEQTGTQPFNRAMLFNVGFKEAMKDSVWDCVIFHDVDHLPENDRNYYGCGEMPRHFAAKLDKYMYM
;
A
#
# COMPACT_ATOMS: atom_id res chain seq x y z
N MET A 1 16.62 -4.17 -4.79
CA MET A 1 16.21 -2.75 -4.75
C MET A 1 17.15 -1.94 -5.63
N ARG A 2 16.63 -1.16 -6.57
CA ARG A 2 17.40 -0.39 -7.56
C ARG A 2 17.65 1.07 -7.12
N GLY A 3 16.89 1.60 -6.18
CA GLY A 3 16.94 2.99 -5.75
C GLY A 3 15.72 3.78 -6.22
N PHE A 4 15.96 4.92 -6.86
CA PHE A 4 14.90 5.81 -7.33
C PHE A 4 13.93 5.13 -8.30
N LEU A 5 12.65 5.44 -8.13
CA LEU A 5 11.54 4.99 -8.94
C LEU A 5 11.12 6.11 -9.88
N ASN A 6 10.73 5.77 -11.10
CA ASN A 6 10.03 6.72 -11.97
C ASN A 6 8.56 6.76 -11.53
N VAL A 7 8.15 7.87 -10.92
CA VAL A 7 6.79 8.05 -10.41
C VAL A 7 5.94 8.69 -11.50
N ASN A 8 4.99 7.93 -12.04
CA ASN A 8 4.07 8.40 -13.07
C ASN A 8 2.70 8.67 -12.46
N VAL A 9 2.30 9.94 -12.42
CA VAL A 9 1.00 10.36 -11.87
C VAL A 9 -0.06 10.63 -12.96
N SER A 10 0.23 10.23 -14.20
CA SER A 10 -0.77 10.28 -15.27
C SER A 10 -1.99 9.43 -14.90
N GLU A 11 -3.17 9.95 -15.20
CA GLU A 11 -4.43 9.26 -14.93
C GLU A 11 -4.45 7.88 -15.60
N VAL A 12 -4.88 6.88 -14.84
CA VAL A 12 -5.01 5.49 -15.27
C VAL A 12 -6.27 4.90 -14.65
N SER A 13 -7.02 4.15 -15.44
CA SER A 13 -8.27 3.55 -15.00
C SER A 13 -8.02 2.31 -14.13
N PHE A 14 -8.99 1.97 -13.28
CA PHE A 14 -8.93 0.75 -12.49
C PHE A 14 -8.93 -0.51 -13.38
N ASP A 15 -9.61 -0.47 -14.53
CA ASP A 15 -9.65 -1.57 -15.50
C ASP A 15 -8.27 -1.84 -16.12
N GLU A 16 -7.53 -0.80 -16.47
CA GLU A 16 -6.14 -0.94 -16.97
C GLU A 16 -5.23 -1.57 -15.93
N ILE A 17 -5.34 -1.14 -14.66
CA ILE A 17 -4.57 -1.71 -13.55
C ILE A 17 -4.96 -3.15 -13.29
N HIS A 18 -6.25 -3.48 -13.34
CA HIS A 18 -6.73 -4.85 -13.21
C HIS A 18 -6.20 -5.74 -14.34
N GLN A 19 -6.25 -5.28 -15.59
CA GLN A 19 -5.69 -5.99 -16.73
C GLN A 19 -4.16 -6.16 -16.65
N LEU A 20 -3.46 -5.18 -16.09
CA LEU A 20 -2.02 -5.25 -15.88
C LEU A 20 -1.67 -6.35 -14.86
N PHE A 21 -2.33 -6.35 -13.71
CA PHE A 21 -2.02 -7.27 -12.60
C PHE A 21 -2.71 -8.63 -12.70
N SER A 22 -3.78 -8.79 -13.48
CA SER A 22 -4.39 -10.11 -13.76
C SER A 22 -3.45 -11.07 -14.50
N LYS A 23 -2.39 -10.55 -15.14
CA LYS A 23 -1.32 -11.35 -15.75
C LYS A 23 -0.35 -11.92 -14.71
N ASP A 24 -0.30 -11.32 -13.52
CA ASP A 24 0.51 -11.79 -12.41
C ASP A 24 -0.29 -12.83 -11.61
N LEU A 25 -0.06 -14.11 -11.94
CA LEU A 25 -0.72 -15.24 -11.30
C LEU A 25 -0.31 -15.43 -9.82
N ASP A 26 0.66 -14.66 -9.32
CA ASP A 26 1.10 -14.72 -7.93
C ASP A 26 0.29 -13.76 -7.03
N ILE A 27 -0.49 -12.84 -7.61
CA ILE A 27 -1.41 -11.99 -6.86
C ILE A 27 -2.72 -12.75 -6.64
N GLU A 28 -2.97 -13.11 -5.39
CA GLU A 28 -4.17 -13.80 -4.94
C GLU A 28 -5.34 -12.80 -4.73
N PRO A 29 -6.60 -13.28 -4.73
CA PRO A 29 -7.76 -12.43 -4.44
C PRO A 29 -7.61 -11.61 -3.17
N GLY A 30 -8.15 -10.39 -3.16
CA GLY A 30 -7.95 -9.42 -2.07
C GLY A 30 -6.61 -8.68 -2.13
N GLY A 31 -5.80 -8.90 -3.17
CA GLY A 31 -4.50 -8.24 -3.33
C GLY A 31 -3.41 -8.84 -2.45
N HIS A 32 -3.55 -10.12 -2.10
CA HIS A 32 -2.55 -10.86 -1.33
C HIS A 32 -1.41 -11.29 -2.25
N TRP A 33 -0.18 -11.15 -1.77
CA TRP A 33 0.99 -11.65 -2.47
C TRP A 33 2.03 -12.14 -1.48
N ARG A 34 2.80 -13.17 -1.85
CA ARG A 34 3.95 -13.65 -1.09
C ARG A 34 5.04 -14.20 -2.01
N PRO A 35 6.32 -14.07 -1.64
CA PRO A 35 7.39 -14.69 -2.41
C PRO A 35 7.28 -16.23 -2.34
N LYS A 36 7.44 -16.91 -3.48
CA LYS A 36 7.40 -18.38 -3.57
C LYS A 36 8.76 -19.04 -3.39
N ASP A 37 9.83 -18.28 -3.57
CA ASP A 37 11.23 -18.71 -3.55
C ASP A 37 11.93 -18.46 -2.20
N CYS A 38 11.29 -17.76 -1.27
CA CYS A 38 11.84 -17.50 0.06
C CYS A 38 10.76 -17.30 1.12
N LYS A 39 11.17 -17.36 2.40
CA LYS A 39 10.32 -16.93 3.51
C LYS A 39 10.42 -15.39 3.63
N PRO A 40 9.30 -14.65 3.58
CA PRO A 40 9.33 -13.20 3.75
C PRO A 40 9.79 -12.85 5.16
N ARG A 41 10.52 -11.74 5.29
CA ARG A 41 10.93 -11.22 6.60
C ARG A 41 9.74 -10.68 7.40
N TRP A 42 8.79 -10.06 6.70
CA TRP A 42 7.61 -9.45 7.28
C TRP A 42 6.37 -9.78 6.45
N LYS A 43 5.28 -10.09 7.15
CA LYS A 43 3.92 -10.06 6.64
C LYS A 43 3.30 -8.70 6.95
N VAL A 44 2.83 -7.99 5.93
CA VAL A 44 2.45 -6.58 6.01
C VAL A 44 1.00 -6.36 5.58
N ALA A 45 0.17 -5.88 6.51
CA ALA A 45 -1.14 -5.33 6.17
C ALA A 45 -0.99 -3.83 5.83
N VAL A 46 -1.30 -3.44 4.59
CA VAL A 46 -1.29 -2.03 4.18
C VAL A 46 -2.71 -1.48 4.27
N LEU A 47 -2.93 -0.58 5.22
CA LEU A 47 -4.24 0.02 5.50
C LEU A 47 -4.36 1.38 4.83
N ILE A 48 -5.42 1.55 4.03
CA ILE A 48 -5.64 2.72 3.19
C ILE A 48 -7.01 3.33 3.54
N PRO A 49 -7.07 4.47 4.24
CA PRO A 49 -8.33 5.12 4.56
C PRO A 49 -8.82 5.81 3.28
N PHE A 50 -10.07 5.59 2.90
CA PHE A 50 -10.55 5.94 1.58
C PHE A 50 -11.93 6.60 1.59
N ARG A 51 -12.11 7.61 0.72
CA ARG A 51 -13.43 8.15 0.32
C ARG A 51 -13.28 9.03 -0.91
N ASN A 52 -14.01 8.74 -1.98
CA ASN A 52 -14.08 9.58 -3.19
C ASN A 52 -12.70 9.96 -3.78
N ARG A 53 -11.74 9.03 -3.79
CA ARG A 53 -10.39 9.22 -4.38
C ARG A 53 -10.10 8.17 -5.45
N HIS A 54 -11.10 7.89 -6.28
CA HIS A 54 -11.05 6.78 -7.23
C HIS A 54 -9.97 6.99 -8.29
N GLU A 55 -9.56 8.23 -8.58
CA GLU A 55 -8.45 8.54 -9.48
C GLU A 55 -7.06 8.20 -8.89
N HIS A 56 -6.91 8.23 -7.56
CA HIS A 56 -5.61 7.98 -6.92
C HIS A 56 -5.33 6.49 -6.72
N LEU A 57 -6.36 5.69 -6.47
CA LEU A 57 -6.21 4.28 -6.10
C LEU A 57 -5.55 3.42 -7.20
N PRO A 58 -5.88 3.58 -8.50
CA PRO A 58 -5.16 2.92 -9.59
C PRO A 58 -3.66 3.27 -9.62
N ILE A 59 -3.33 4.56 -9.48
CA ILE A 59 -1.95 5.06 -9.47
C ILE A 59 -1.20 4.48 -8.25
N PHE A 60 -1.86 4.42 -7.09
CA PHE A 60 -1.32 3.82 -5.87
C PHE A 60 -0.89 2.36 -6.12
N PHE A 61 -1.79 1.53 -6.64
CA PHE A 61 -1.47 0.12 -6.90
C PHE A 61 -0.40 -0.08 -7.97
N LEU A 62 -0.41 0.76 -9.02
CA LEU A 62 0.61 0.74 -10.08
C LEU A 62 2.03 0.87 -9.53
N HIS A 63 2.23 1.66 -8.46
CA HIS A 63 3.55 1.89 -7.87
C HIS A 63 3.86 0.96 -6.70
N LEU A 64 2.90 0.75 -5.80
CA LEU A 64 3.15 -0.01 -4.58
C LEU A 64 3.30 -1.51 -4.84
N ILE A 65 2.46 -2.12 -5.68
CA ILE A 65 2.53 -3.58 -5.90
C ILE A 65 3.92 -4.00 -6.39
N PRO A 66 4.49 -3.43 -7.48
CA PRO A 66 5.80 -3.84 -7.94
C PRO A 66 6.92 -3.51 -6.95
N MET A 67 6.78 -2.43 -6.16
CA MET A 67 7.75 -2.09 -5.13
C MET A 67 7.76 -3.13 -4.01
N LEU A 68 6.58 -3.47 -3.45
CA LEU A 68 6.46 -4.43 -2.35
C LEU A 68 6.91 -5.84 -2.77
N GLN A 69 6.58 -6.25 -4.00
CA GLN A 69 7.10 -7.51 -4.59
C GLN A 69 8.62 -7.52 -4.67
N LYS A 70 9.25 -6.44 -5.16
CA LYS A 70 10.73 -6.30 -5.19
C LYS A 70 11.36 -6.30 -3.79
N GLN A 71 10.61 -5.85 -2.79
CA GLN A 71 11.02 -5.88 -1.38
C GLN A 71 10.82 -7.26 -0.73
N ARG A 72 10.25 -8.24 -1.44
CA ARG A 72 10.05 -9.63 -0.97
C ARG A 72 9.21 -9.71 0.32
N LEU A 73 8.20 -8.84 0.42
CA LEU A 73 7.25 -8.83 1.53
C LEU A 73 6.09 -9.78 1.24
N GLU A 74 5.52 -10.45 2.25
CA GLU A 74 4.15 -10.96 2.13
C GLU A 74 3.23 -9.81 2.50
N PHE A 75 2.24 -9.48 1.67
CA PHE A 75 1.40 -8.31 1.89
C PHE A 75 -0.03 -8.51 1.39
N ALA A 76 -0.93 -7.70 1.94
CA ALA A 76 -2.26 -7.47 1.41
C ALA A 76 -2.66 -6.00 1.60
N PHE A 77 -3.63 -5.54 0.81
CA PHE A 77 -4.16 -4.19 0.89
C PHE A 77 -5.57 -4.20 1.47
N TYR A 78 -5.81 -3.29 2.40
CA TYR A 78 -7.12 -3.05 2.98
C TYR A 78 -7.52 -1.63 2.69
N VAL A 79 -8.46 -1.45 1.76
CA VAL A 79 -9.05 -0.13 1.44
C VAL A 79 -10.27 0.05 2.34
N ILE A 80 -10.16 0.93 3.34
CA ILE A 80 -11.20 1.17 4.33
C ILE A 80 -12.02 2.39 3.92
N GLU A 81 -13.15 2.13 3.27
CA GLU A 81 -14.04 3.18 2.78
C GLU A 81 -14.94 3.76 3.88
N GLN A 82 -14.95 5.08 4.01
CA GLN A 82 -15.91 5.78 4.86
C GLN A 82 -17.16 6.16 4.06
N THR A 83 -18.26 5.44 4.30
CA THR A 83 -19.55 5.76 3.69
C THR A 83 -20.21 6.99 4.32
N GLY A 84 -21.11 7.63 3.57
CA GLY A 84 -21.92 8.75 4.05
C GLY A 84 -21.23 10.10 3.99
N THR A 85 -21.92 11.14 4.47
CA THR A 85 -21.56 12.55 4.28
C THR A 85 -20.85 13.19 5.47
N GLN A 86 -20.62 12.43 6.56
CA GLN A 86 -19.97 12.92 7.77
C GLN A 86 -18.51 13.33 7.51
N PRO A 87 -17.88 14.15 8.36
CA PRO A 87 -16.45 14.47 8.23
C PRO A 87 -15.58 13.22 8.12
N PHE A 88 -14.57 13.27 7.25
CA PHE A 88 -13.65 12.15 7.06
C PHE A 88 -12.82 11.94 8.33
N ASN A 89 -12.86 10.74 8.90
CA ASN A 89 -12.13 10.40 10.12
C ASN A 89 -11.04 9.36 9.81
N ARG A 90 -9.91 9.88 9.32
CA ARG A 90 -8.74 9.09 8.92
C ARG A 90 -8.27 8.11 10.01
N ALA A 91 -8.13 8.59 11.25
CA ALA A 91 -7.64 7.78 12.36
C ALA A 91 -8.61 6.65 12.75
N MET A 92 -9.91 6.92 12.72
CA MET A 92 -10.93 5.89 12.95
C MET A 92 -10.85 4.79 11.89
N LEU A 93 -10.68 5.14 10.61
CA LEU A 93 -10.58 4.16 9.53
C LEU A 93 -9.33 3.29 9.66
N PHE A 94 -8.21 3.84 10.13
CA PHE A 94 -7.04 3.03 10.47
C PHE A 94 -7.32 2.03 11.60
N ASN A 95 -8.02 2.45 12.66
CA ASN A 95 -8.38 1.54 13.74
C ASN A 95 -9.34 0.44 13.28
N VAL A 96 -10.30 0.76 12.41
CA VAL A 96 -11.19 -0.22 11.78
C VAL A 96 -10.39 -1.18 10.91
N GLY A 97 -9.54 -0.66 10.02
CA GLY A 97 -8.69 -1.44 9.15
C GLY A 97 -7.77 -2.39 9.91
N PHE A 98 -7.18 -1.95 11.02
CA PHE A 98 -6.38 -2.80 11.88
C PHE A 98 -7.20 -3.97 12.42
N LYS A 99 -8.39 -3.69 12.97
CA LYS A 99 -9.26 -4.74 13.53
C LYS A 99 -9.71 -5.74 12.48
N GLU A 100 -10.04 -5.31 11.27
CA GLU A 100 -10.47 -6.21 10.20
C GLU A 100 -9.29 -7.00 9.62
N ALA A 101 -8.13 -6.38 9.39
CA ALA A 101 -6.94 -7.07 8.90
C ALA A 101 -6.47 -8.18 9.85
N MET A 102 -6.55 -7.97 11.17
CA MET A 102 -6.20 -8.99 12.17
C MET A 102 -7.17 -10.18 12.22
N LYS A 103 -8.38 -10.08 11.64
CA LYS A 103 -9.29 -11.22 11.50
C LYS A 103 -8.97 -12.07 10.28
N ASP A 104 -8.35 -11.46 9.26
CA ASP A 104 -8.07 -12.07 7.98
C ASP A 104 -6.76 -12.89 8.00
N SER A 105 -5.70 -12.36 8.63
CA SER A 105 -4.43 -13.08 8.76
C SER A 105 -3.63 -12.63 10.00
N VAL A 106 -2.65 -13.45 10.38
CA VAL A 106 -1.66 -13.11 11.41
C VAL A 106 -0.55 -12.28 10.76
N TRP A 107 -0.76 -10.96 10.73
CA TRP A 107 0.20 -10.00 10.19
C TRP A 107 1.27 -9.64 11.23
N ASP A 108 2.51 -9.52 10.78
CA ASP A 108 3.64 -9.11 11.63
C ASP A 108 3.76 -7.58 11.73
N CYS A 109 3.30 -6.88 10.68
CA CYS A 109 3.47 -5.46 10.50
C CYS A 109 2.21 -4.83 9.91
N VAL A 110 1.92 -3.60 10.34
CA VAL A 110 0.81 -2.81 9.81
C VAL A 110 1.34 -1.47 9.34
N ILE A 111 1.01 -1.11 8.11
CA ILE A 111 1.37 0.18 7.51
C ILE A 111 0.11 1.00 7.32
N PHE A 112 0.09 2.17 7.94
CA PHE A 112 -0.93 3.19 7.73
C PHE A 112 -0.51 4.06 6.55
N HIS A 113 -1.26 4.02 5.45
CA HIS A 113 -0.88 4.66 4.21
C HIS A 113 -2.00 5.52 3.63
N ASP A 114 -1.71 6.76 3.25
CA ASP A 114 -2.67 7.54 2.48
C ASP A 114 -2.60 7.15 1.00
N VAL A 115 -3.74 7.17 0.32
CA VAL A 115 -3.84 6.77 -1.08
C VAL A 115 -3.05 7.69 -2.04
N ASP A 116 -2.75 8.92 -1.63
CA ASP A 116 -2.11 9.95 -2.44
C ASP A 116 -0.60 10.12 -2.16
N HIS A 117 -0.01 9.31 -1.27
CA HIS A 117 1.44 9.26 -1.11
C HIS A 117 2.03 8.14 -1.97
N LEU A 118 3.10 8.44 -2.72
CA LEU A 118 3.82 7.45 -3.53
C LEU A 118 5.31 7.45 -3.12
N PRO A 119 5.93 6.27 -2.96
CA PRO A 119 7.36 6.20 -2.67
C PRO A 119 8.18 6.49 -3.93
N GLU A 120 9.17 7.37 -3.83
CA GLU A 120 10.10 7.67 -4.93
C GLU A 120 11.36 6.81 -4.91
N ASN A 121 11.55 5.96 -3.89
CA ASN A 121 12.74 5.14 -3.75
C ASN A 121 12.40 3.77 -3.15
N ASP A 122 12.70 2.70 -3.89
CA ASP A 122 12.38 1.34 -3.48
C ASP A 122 13.23 0.83 -2.31
N ARG A 123 14.27 1.58 -1.90
CA ARG A 123 15.04 1.35 -0.68
C ARG A 123 14.31 1.79 0.58
N ASN A 124 13.22 2.55 0.46
CA ASN A 124 12.31 2.78 1.56
C ASN A 124 11.53 1.49 1.84
N TYR A 125 12.14 0.58 2.59
CA TYR A 125 11.62 -0.77 2.83
C TYR A 125 10.36 -0.77 3.69
N TYR A 126 9.21 -1.20 3.15
CA TYR A 126 7.89 -1.24 3.81
C TYR A 126 7.74 -2.46 4.74
N GLY A 127 8.77 -2.73 5.53
CA GLY A 127 8.70 -3.65 6.67
C GLY A 127 8.85 -2.88 7.98
N CYS A 128 8.35 -3.47 9.06
CA CYS A 128 8.48 -2.92 10.40
C CYS A 128 9.90 -3.10 10.95
N GLY A 129 10.18 -2.40 12.06
CA GLY A 129 11.38 -2.56 12.87
C GLY A 129 11.02 -2.65 14.35
N GLU A 130 12.00 -2.47 15.22
CA GLU A 130 11.79 -2.50 16.68
C GLU A 130 11.00 -1.30 17.20
N MET A 131 11.06 -0.17 16.48
CA MET A 131 10.39 1.08 16.82
C MET A 131 9.41 1.50 15.71
N PRO A 132 8.34 2.25 16.03
CA PRO A 132 7.45 2.82 15.02
C PRO A 132 8.23 3.64 13.99
N ARG A 133 7.88 3.47 12.71
CA ARG A 133 8.59 4.08 11.59
C ARG A 133 7.71 5.09 10.85
N HIS A 134 8.28 6.25 10.59
CA HIS A 134 7.69 7.25 9.71
C HIS A 134 8.29 7.14 8.30
N PHE A 135 7.47 6.75 7.31
CA PHE A 135 7.92 6.50 5.93
C PHE A 135 7.97 7.78 5.08
N ALA A 136 6.95 8.62 5.19
CA ALA A 136 6.77 9.87 4.44
C ALA A 136 7.54 11.04 5.09
N ALA A 137 8.82 10.83 5.41
CA ALA A 137 9.64 11.81 6.13
C ALA A 137 10.04 13.03 5.29
N LYS A 138 10.08 12.89 3.96
CA LYS A 138 10.36 13.96 3.01
C LYS A 138 9.37 13.84 1.86
N LEU A 139 8.62 14.91 1.60
CA LEU A 139 7.58 14.95 0.58
C LEU A 139 7.87 16.03 -0.44
N ASP A 140 7.56 15.76 -1.70
CA ASP A 140 7.64 16.67 -2.84
C ASP A 140 6.86 17.97 -2.60
N LYS A 141 5.68 17.86 -2.00
CA LYS A 141 4.79 18.96 -1.61
C LYS A 141 5.46 19.98 -0.69
N TYR A 142 6.48 19.55 0.05
CA TYR A 142 7.29 20.39 0.93
C TYR A 142 8.71 20.59 0.39
N MET A 143 8.93 20.32 -0.90
CA MET A 143 10.24 20.42 -1.56
C MET A 143 11.34 19.61 -0.84
N TYR A 144 10.95 18.51 -0.20
CA TYR A 144 11.83 17.64 0.60
C TYR A 144 12.56 18.35 1.77
N MET A 145 12.02 19.49 2.22
CA MET A 145 12.50 20.25 3.38
C MET A 145 12.00 19.66 4.70
#